data_AF-A0A2S3R338-F1
#
_entry.id   AF-A0A2S3R338-F1
#
_cell.length_a   1.000
_cell.length_b   1.000
_cell.length_c   1.000
_cell.angle_alpha   90.00
_cell.angle_beta   90.00
_cell.angle_gamma   90.00
#
_symmetry.space_group_name_H-M   'P 1'
#
loop_
_entity.id
_entity.type
_entity.pdbx_description
1 polymer ?
#
loop_
_entity_poly.entity_id
_entity_poly.type
_entity_poly.pdbx_seq_one_letter_code
_entity_poly.pdbx_strand_id
1 'polypeptide(L)'
;MNVENLKAYLQQEPDGTLDAIAEKFDTTLFAVIQHLPNATLISGDVFDAVWDAVTEWGDLTLISHTKDAILEFKGSIPTGTHRHSFFNLRGKQGLTGHIKATNCHHIAFVERKFMGMDTASILFLNAEGEGMFKIFLGRDSHRNLKEDQVIAFRTLARQLSV
;
A
#
# COMPACT_ATOMS: atom_id res chain seq x y z
N MET A 1 -7.96 -20.62 9.79
CA MET A 1 -8.01 -19.26 10.37
C MET A 1 -9.24 -19.09 11.27
N ASN A 2 -9.07 -18.77 12.56
CA ASN A 2 -10.18 -18.31 13.40
C ASN A 2 -10.34 -16.80 13.22
N VAL A 3 -11.30 -16.40 12.39
CA VAL A 3 -11.53 -15.00 11.98
C VAL A 3 -11.85 -14.09 13.16
N GLU A 4 -12.60 -14.59 14.15
CA GLU A 4 -12.92 -13.81 15.35
C GLU A 4 -11.66 -13.48 16.17
N ASN A 5 -10.72 -14.43 16.27
CA ASN A 5 -9.43 -14.18 16.93
C ASN A 5 -8.59 -13.15 16.17
N LEU A 6 -8.59 -13.19 14.83
CA LEU A 6 -7.88 -12.21 14.01
C LEU A 6 -8.49 -10.81 14.21
N LYS A 7 -9.81 -10.68 14.14
CA LYS A 7 -10.50 -9.41 14.30
C LYS A 7 -10.27 -8.81 15.69
N ALA A 8 -10.42 -9.62 16.74
CA ALA A 8 -10.13 -9.20 18.12
C ALA A 8 -8.66 -8.82 18.33
N TYR A 9 -7.74 -9.48 17.63
CA TYR A 9 -6.32 -9.11 17.66
C TYR A 9 -6.05 -7.77 16.97
N LEU A 10 -6.65 -7.53 15.79
CA LEU A 10 -6.48 -6.28 15.03
C LEU A 10 -7.09 -5.06 15.73
N GLN A 11 -8.16 -5.25 16.52
CA GLN A 11 -8.75 -4.20 17.35
C GLN A 11 -7.82 -3.66 18.45
N GLN A 12 -6.79 -4.42 18.82
CA GLN A 12 -5.79 -4.00 19.81
C GLN A 12 -4.67 -3.14 19.21
N GLU A 13 -4.79 -2.77 17.92
CA GLU A 13 -3.77 -2.05 17.16
C GLU A 13 -2.36 -2.67 17.30
N PRO A 14 -2.21 -3.97 17.01
CA PRO A 14 -0.98 -4.70 17.34
C PRO A 14 0.20 -4.16 16.54
N ASP A 15 1.33 -3.92 17.21
CA ASP A 15 2.58 -3.61 16.51
C ASP A 15 3.05 -4.76 15.61
N GLY A 16 3.89 -4.43 14.63
CA GLY A 16 4.38 -5.39 13.63
C GLY A 16 3.79 -5.15 12.24
N THR A 17 4.43 -5.74 11.23
CA THR A 17 3.99 -5.64 9.84
C THR A 17 2.71 -6.44 9.64
N LEU A 18 1.84 -5.99 8.73
CA LEU A 18 0.64 -6.76 8.37
C LEU A 18 0.99 -8.13 7.80
N ASP A 19 2.16 -8.27 7.15
CA ASP A 19 2.66 -9.54 6.61
C ASP A 19 3.00 -10.53 7.74
N ALA A 20 3.65 -10.06 8.82
CA ALA A 20 3.92 -10.90 9.99
C ALA A 20 2.63 -11.32 10.71
N ILE A 21 1.59 -10.48 10.70
CA ILE A 21 0.27 -10.85 11.20
C ILE A 21 -0.36 -11.92 10.31
N ALA A 22 -0.24 -11.79 8.99
CA ALA A 22 -0.75 -12.78 8.05
C ALA A 22 -0.09 -14.15 8.27
N GLU A 23 1.23 -14.18 8.44
CA GLU A 23 1.99 -15.39 8.78
C GLU A 23 1.56 -15.99 10.12
N LYS A 24 1.45 -15.17 11.18
CA LYS A 24 1.02 -15.59 12.51
C LYS A 24 -0.36 -16.28 12.52
N PHE A 25 -1.27 -15.82 11.66
CA PHE A 25 -2.63 -16.32 11.57
C PHE A 25 -2.84 -17.35 10.46
N ASP A 26 -1.77 -17.76 9.78
CA ASP A 26 -1.80 -18.69 8.63
C ASP A 26 -2.85 -18.27 7.59
N THR A 27 -2.72 -17.02 7.13
CA THR A 27 -3.67 -16.38 6.22
C THR A 27 -2.96 -15.42 5.26
N THR A 28 -3.71 -14.80 4.34
CA THR A 28 -3.18 -13.86 3.35
C THR A 28 -3.13 -12.43 3.89
N LEU A 29 -2.27 -11.59 3.31
CA LEU A 29 -2.22 -10.17 3.63
C LEU A 29 -3.56 -9.49 3.34
N PHE A 30 -4.20 -9.83 2.23
CA PHE A 30 -5.54 -9.37 1.90
C PHE A 30 -6.56 -9.71 2.99
N ALA A 31 -6.57 -10.96 3.49
CA ALA A 31 -7.47 -11.37 4.56
C ALA A 31 -7.23 -10.59 5.87
N VAL A 32 -5.97 -10.26 6.20
CA VAL A 32 -5.68 -9.37 7.33
C VAL A 32 -6.27 -7.97 7.09
N ILE A 33 -6.05 -7.40 5.91
CA ILE A 33 -6.52 -6.05 5.57
C ILE A 33 -8.05 -5.95 5.61
N GLN A 34 -8.77 -6.98 5.15
CA GLN A 34 -10.24 -7.03 5.20
C GLN A 34 -10.81 -6.87 6.61
N HIS A 35 -10.02 -7.17 7.64
CA HIS A 35 -10.44 -7.12 9.03
C HIS A 35 -9.83 -5.93 9.80
N LEU A 36 -9.09 -5.04 9.12
CA LEU A 36 -8.61 -3.80 9.74
C LEU A 36 -9.77 -2.81 9.93
N PRO A 37 -9.78 -2.06 11.04
CA PRO A 37 -10.85 -1.08 11.31
C PRO A 37 -10.81 0.12 10.36
N ASN A 38 -9.62 0.52 9.90
CA ASN A 38 -9.37 1.71 9.09
C ASN A 38 -8.71 1.34 7.76
N ALA A 39 -9.40 0.55 6.95
CA ALA A 39 -8.98 0.17 5.60
C ALA A 39 -10.09 0.41 4.59
N THR A 40 -9.75 0.95 3.42
CA THR A 40 -10.62 1.03 2.26
C THR A 40 -10.08 0.10 1.18
N LEU A 41 -10.86 -0.92 0.81
CA LEU A 41 -10.51 -1.91 -0.21
C LEU A 41 -11.24 -1.60 -1.51
N ILE A 42 -10.50 -1.59 -2.62
CA ILE A 42 -11.03 -1.32 -3.97
C ILE A 42 -10.48 -2.33 -4.99
N SER A 43 -11.11 -2.40 -6.17
CA SER A 43 -10.66 -3.27 -7.27
C SER A 43 -9.28 -2.84 -7.78
N GLY A 44 -8.45 -3.80 -8.21
CA GLY A 44 -7.21 -3.54 -8.92
C GLY A 44 -7.40 -2.89 -10.29
N ASP A 45 -8.62 -2.89 -10.85
CA ASP A 45 -8.94 -2.26 -12.15
C ASP A 45 -8.65 -0.74 -12.16
N VAL A 46 -8.62 -0.11 -10.99
CA VAL A 46 -8.31 1.32 -10.82
C VAL A 46 -6.80 1.58 -10.66
N PHE A 47 -5.93 0.61 -10.96
CA PHE A 47 -4.48 0.72 -10.84
C PHE A 47 -3.93 2.00 -11.44
N ASP A 48 -4.30 2.32 -12.69
CA ASP A 48 -3.80 3.51 -13.39
C ASP A 48 -4.25 4.79 -12.70
N ALA A 49 -5.50 4.88 -12.25
CA ALA A 49 -6.02 6.03 -11.53
C ALA A 49 -5.29 6.27 -10.20
N VAL A 50 -4.98 5.18 -9.47
CA VAL A 50 -4.19 5.27 -8.23
C VAL A 50 -2.75 5.67 -8.54
N TRP A 51 -2.14 5.05 -9.55
CA TRP A 51 -0.75 5.32 -9.91
C TRP A 51 -0.56 6.77 -10.36
N ASP A 52 -1.41 7.26 -11.27
CA ASP A 52 -1.35 8.64 -11.77
C ASP A 52 -1.62 9.66 -10.66
N ALA A 53 -2.47 9.35 -9.68
CA ALA A 53 -2.67 10.25 -8.55
C ALA A 53 -1.41 10.38 -7.68
N VAL A 54 -0.73 9.26 -7.37
CA VAL A 54 0.43 9.30 -6.46
C VAL A 54 1.66 9.94 -7.09
N THR A 55 1.74 10.09 -8.42
CA THR A 55 2.85 10.84 -9.04
C THR A 55 2.84 12.32 -8.69
N GLU A 56 1.67 12.86 -8.32
CA GLU A 56 1.48 14.28 -8.00
C GLU A 56 1.70 14.61 -6.51
N TRP A 57 1.98 13.60 -5.67
CA TRP A 57 2.04 13.78 -4.21
C TRP A 57 3.43 14.15 -3.70
N GLY A 58 4.41 14.35 -4.58
CA GLY A 58 5.80 14.58 -4.22
C GLY A 58 6.46 13.34 -3.61
N ASP A 59 7.34 13.52 -2.64
CA ASP A 59 8.13 12.41 -2.09
C ASP A 59 7.29 11.45 -1.24
N LEU A 60 7.31 10.19 -1.65
CA LEU A 60 6.69 9.03 -1.01
C LEU A 60 7.75 7.96 -0.73
N THR A 61 7.36 6.85 -0.10
CA THR A 61 8.23 5.67 0.06
C THR A 61 7.59 4.45 -0.61
N LEU A 62 8.20 3.94 -1.67
CA LEU A 62 7.81 2.67 -2.28
C LEU A 62 8.58 1.52 -1.61
N ILE A 63 7.88 0.47 -1.22
CA ILE A 63 8.45 -0.70 -0.54
C ILE A 63 8.09 -1.97 -1.29
N SER A 64 9.11 -2.77 -1.62
CA SER A 64 8.97 -4.18 -2.00
C SER A 64 9.30 -5.03 -0.79
N HIS A 65 8.35 -5.88 -0.37
CA HIS A 65 8.50 -6.74 0.80
C HIS A 65 8.39 -8.20 0.37
N THR A 66 9.47 -8.94 0.54
CA THR A 66 9.53 -10.40 0.38
C THR A 66 9.91 -11.04 1.72
N LYS A 67 9.85 -12.36 1.82
CA LYS A 67 10.28 -13.07 3.03
C LYS A 67 11.74 -12.80 3.41
N ASP A 68 12.59 -12.55 2.41
CA ASP A 68 14.04 -12.49 2.58
C ASP A 68 14.61 -11.07 2.48
N ALA A 69 13.83 -10.12 1.96
CA ALA A 69 14.28 -8.75 1.75
C ALA A 69 13.13 -7.74 1.78
N ILE A 70 13.39 -6.62 2.46
CA ILE A 70 12.61 -5.39 2.39
C ILE A 70 13.47 -4.35 1.70
N LEU A 71 13.03 -3.89 0.53
CA LEU A 71 13.70 -2.85 -0.26
C LEU A 71 12.81 -1.62 -0.31
N GLU A 72 13.40 -0.46 -0.04
CA GLU A 72 12.70 0.81 0.00
C GLU A 72 13.32 1.80 -0.98
N PHE A 73 12.47 2.56 -1.66
CA PHE A 73 12.84 3.75 -2.42
C PHE A 73 12.10 4.96 -1.87
N LYS A 74 12.84 6.03 -1.57
CA LYS A 74 12.28 7.32 -1.12
C LYS A 74 12.44 8.36 -2.22
N GLY A 75 11.33 8.99 -2.60
CA GLY A 75 11.29 10.02 -3.62
C GLY A 75 9.95 10.07 -4.32
N SER A 76 9.86 10.92 -5.35
CA SER A 76 8.66 11.03 -6.17
C SER A 76 8.42 9.76 -7.00
N ILE A 77 7.17 9.29 -7.02
CA ILE A 77 6.79 8.10 -7.81
C ILE A 77 6.78 8.48 -9.30
N PRO A 78 7.47 7.75 -10.18
CA PRO A 78 7.53 8.10 -11.59
C PRO A 78 6.24 7.76 -12.32
N THR A 79 5.94 8.49 -13.40
CA THR A 79 4.92 8.09 -14.37
C THR A 79 5.30 6.79 -15.06
N GLY A 80 4.33 6.15 -15.71
CA GLY A 80 4.58 4.94 -16.48
C GLY A 80 3.68 4.79 -17.70
N THR A 81 3.93 3.74 -18.48
CA THR A 81 3.10 3.41 -19.65
C THR A 81 3.00 1.92 -19.88
N HIS A 82 1.82 1.46 -20.28
CA HIS A 82 1.57 0.06 -20.66
C HIS A 82 2.23 -0.30 -22.00
N ARG A 83 3.03 -1.37 -21.99
CA ARG A 83 3.64 -1.98 -23.20
C ARG A 83 4.04 -3.43 -22.90
N HIS A 84 3.81 -4.33 -23.86
CA HIS A 84 4.16 -5.75 -23.74
C HIS A 84 3.68 -6.42 -22.44
N SER A 85 2.44 -6.12 -22.02
CA SER A 85 1.80 -6.65 -20.79
C SER A 85 2.38 -6.18 -19.46
N PHE A 86 3.25 -5.15 -19.48
CA PHE A 86 3.77 -4.49 -18.28
C PHE A 86 3.43 -3.00 -18.29
N PHE A 87 3.24 -2.45 -17.10
CA PHE A 87 3.31 -1.03 -16.82
C PHE A 87 4.77 -0.64 -16.57
N ASN A 88 5.34 0.18 -17.45
CA ASN A 88 6.78 0.47 -17.49
C ASN A 88 7.06 1.83 -16.84
N LEU A 89 7.82 1.85 -15.75
CA LEU A 89 8.14 3.05 -14.99
C LEU A 89 9.17 3.92 -15.74
N ARG A 90 8.92 5.23 -15.80
CA ARG A 90 9.78 6.22 -16.47
C ARG A 90 10.53 7.07 -15.44
N GLY A 91 11.29 6.39 -14.60
CA GLY A 91 12.13 7.03 -13.59
C GLY A 91 13.29 7.82 -14.16
N LYS A 92 13.55 8.99 -13.58
CA LYS A 92 14.76 9.78 -13.82
C LYS A 92 15.66 9.92 -12.58
N GLN A 93 15.14 9.52 -11.41
CA GLN A 93 15.77 9.73 -10.10
C GLN A 93 15.92 8.40 -9.34
N GLY A 94 16.38 7.35 -10.02
CA GLY A 94 16.70 6.06 -9.40
C GLY A 94 15.61 5.00 -9.49
N LEU A 95 14.35 5.31 -9.15
CA LEU A 95 13.26 4.32 -9.24
C LEU A 95 12.84 4.06 -10.69
N THR A 96 13.19 2.89 -11.22
CA THR A 96 12.76 2.40 -12.53
C THR A 96 12.30 0.94 -12.39
N GLY A 97 11.65 0.40 -13.42
CA GLY A 97 11.22 -0.99 -13.41
C GLY A 97 9.93 -1.24 -14.19
N HIS A 98 9.36 -2.42 -13.97
CA HIS A 98 8.20 -2.92 -14.69
C HIS A 98 7.24 -3.59 -13.71
N ILE A 99 5.97 -3.22 -13.76
CA ILE A 99 4.91 -3.77 -12.92
C ILE A 99 3.95 -4.53 -13.82
N LYS A 100 3.66 -5.78 -13.48
CA LYS A 100 2.59 -6.53 -14.16
C LYS A 100 1.25 -6.09 -13.58
N ALA A 101 0.77 -4.91 -13.97
CA ALA A 101 -0.43 -4.28 -13.39
C ALA A 101 -1.68 -5.15 -13.51
N THR A 102 -1.76 -6.00 -14.55
CA THR A 102 -2.84 -6.99 -14.72
C THR A 102 -2.87 -8.08 -13.64
N ASN A 103 -1.80 -8.23 -12.86
CA ASN A 103 -1.79 -9.09 -11.68
C ASN A 103 -2.29 -8.36 -10.42
N CYS A 104 -2.57 -7.05 -10.46
CA CYS A 104 -3.15 -6.33 -9.34
C CYS A 104 -4.66 -6.57 -9.31
N HIS A 105 -5.13 -7.30 -8.29
CA HIS A 105 -6.54 -7.64 -8.13
C HIS A 105 -7.24 -6.78 -7.09
N HIS A 106 -6.50 -6.31 -6.07
CA HIS A 106 -7.02 -5.44 -5.04
C HIS A 106 -6.02 -4.33 -4.70
N ILE A 107 -6.55 -3.16 -4.35
CA ILE A 107 -5.78 -2.06 -3.79
C ILE A 107 -6.39 -1.71 -2.43
N ALA A 108 -5.54 -1.46 -1.44
CA ALA A 108 -5.97 -1.10 -0.09
C ALA A 108 -5.37 0.22 0.35
N PHE A 109 -6.21 1.15 0.79
CA PHE A 109 -5.81 2.36 1.51
C PHE A 109 -5.92 2.06 3.00
N VAL A 110 -4.79 2.05 3.71
CA VAL A 110 -4.70 1.67 5.12
C VAL A 110 -4.12 2.82 5.94
N GLU A 111 -4.85 3.26 6.96
CA GLU A 111 -4.36 4.15 8.02
C GLU A 111 -4.27 3.36 9.33
N ARG A 112 -3.08 3.33 9.95
CA ARG A 112 -2.88 2.64 11.23
C ARG A 112 -1.67 3.17 11.98
N LYS A 113 -1.57 2.85 13.27
CA LYS A 113 -0.33 3.00 14.01
C LYS A 113 0.64 1.84 13.74
N PHE A 114 1.92 2.18 13.67
CA PHE A 114 3.02 1.22 13.59
C PHE A 114 4.20 1.76 14.41
N MET A 115 4.59 1.02 15.47
CA MET A 115 5.59 1.45 16.44
C MET A 115 5.25 2.83 17.05
N GLY A 116 3.98 3.03 17.38
CA GLY A 116 3.44 4.27 17.96
C GLY A 116 3.29 5.46 17.01
N MET A 117 3.72 5.34 15.74
CA MET A 117 3.62 6.42 14.75
C MET A 117 2.42 6.20 13.83
N ASP A 118 1.73 7.27 13.48
CA ASP A 118 0.68 7.23 12.45
C ASP A 118 1.30 6.94 11.09
N THR A 119 0.70 6.02 10.36
CA THR A 119 1.09 5.62 9.00
C THR A 119 -0.13 5.62 8.09
N ALA A 120 0.10 6.01 6.84
CA ALA A 120 -0.87 5.90 5.76
C ALA A 120 -0.17 5.24 4.57
N SER A 121 -0.78 4.18 4.04
CA SER A 121 -0.18 3.36 2.98
C SER A 121 -1.20 2.86 1.98
N ILE A 122 -0.76 2.72 0.74
CA ILE A 122 -1.48 2.10 -0.36
C ILE A 122 -0.80 0.75 -0.65
N LEU A 123 -1.54 -0.35 -0.53
CA LEU A 123 -1.05 -1.69 -0.78
C LEU A 123 -1.66 -2.21 -2.08
N PHE A 124 -0.80 -2.73 -2.97
CA PHE A 124 -1.22 -3.36 -4.22
C PHE A 124 -1.12 -4.87 -4.05
N LEU A 125 -2.21 -5.59 -4.26
CA LEU A 125 -2.35 -6.99 -3.90
C LEU A 125 -2.62 -7.85 -5.13
N ASN A 126 -2.00 -9.02 -5.20
CA ASN A 126 -2.20 -9.99 -6.28
C ASN A 126 -3.46 -10.85 -6.08
N ALA A 127 -3.74 -11.74 -7.04
CA ALA A 127 -4.88 -12.67 -6.99
C ALA A 127 -4.83 -13.62 -5.79
N GLU A 128 -3.63 -13.94 -5.32
CA GLU A 128 -3.35 -14.78 -4.16
C GLU A 128 -3.51 -14.02 -2.83
N GLY A 129 -3.78 -12.71 -2.87
CA GLY A 129 -3.94 -11.86 -1.70
C GLY A 129 -2.62 -11.47 -1.03
N GLU A 130 -1.50 -11.59 -1.74
CA GLU A 130 -0.15 -11.19 -1.31
C GLU A 130 0.18 -9.75 -1.75
N GLY A 131 1.09 -9.09 -1.03
CA GLY A 131 1.55 -7.75 -1.40
C GLY A 131 2.51 -7.76 -2.58
N MET A 132 2.12 -7.14 -3.69
CA MET A 132 3.03 -6.87 -4.81
C MET A 132 4.08 -5.83 -4.40
N PHE A 133 3.62 -4.73 -3.81
CA PHE A 133 4.42 -3.64 -3.24
C PHE A 133 3.50 -2.69 -2.47
N LYS A 134 4.09 -1.71 -1.78
CA LYS A 134 3.39 -0.73 -0.95
C LYS A 134 3.92 0.66 -1.23
N ILE A 135 3.05 1.67 -1.11
CA ILE A 135 3.43 3.08 -1.16
C ILE A 135 3.02 3.73 0.15
N PHE A 136 3.97 4.30 0.88
CA PHE A 136 3.75 5.03 2.12
C PHE A 136 3.83 6.53 1.90
N LEU A 137 2.97 7.27 2.58
CA LEU A 137 3.06 8.72 2.63
C LEU A 137 4.37 9.16 3.30
N GLY A 138 4.89 10.27 2.80
CA GLY A 138 6.08 10.92 3.33
C GLY A 138 5.83 11.57 4.70
N ARG A 139 6.94 11.95 5.33
CA ARG A 139 6.93 12.64 6.62
C ARG A 139 7.59 14.02 6.53
N ASP A 140 7.18 14.91 7.41
CA ASP A 140 7.80 16.22 7.62
C ASP A 140 9.08 16.12 8.49
N SER A 141 9.70 17.26 8.78
CA SER A 141 10.89 17.35 9.65
C SER A 141 10.63 16.94 11.10
N HIS A 142 9.36 16.88 11.53
CA HIS A 142 8.95 16.45 12.87
C HIS A 142 8.55 14.97 12.92
N ARG A 143 8.68 14.25 11.80
CA ARG A 143 8.26 12.86 11.60
C ARG A 143 6.74 12.67 11.61
N ASN A 144 5.94 13.71 11.43
CA ASN A 144 4.50 13.57 11.20
C ASN A 144 4.22 13.28 9.73
N LEU A 145 3.08 12.66 9.42
CA LEU A 145 2.63 12.52 8.03
C LEU A 145 2.42 13.91 7.43
N LYS A 146 2.83 14.09 6.16
CA LYS A 146 2.58 15.35 5.44
C LYS A 146 1.08 15.55 5.23
N GLU A 147 0.54 16.68 5.70
CA GLU A 147 -0.91 16.93 5.76
C GLU A 147 -1.57 16.97 4.38
N ASP A 148 -0.92 17.60 3.40
CA ASP A 148 -1.35 17.66 2.00
C ASP A 148 -1.48 16.26 1.39
N GLN A 149 -0.51 15.38 1.64
CA GLN A 149 -0.55 13.99 1.19
C GLN A 149 -1.67 13.20 1.88
N VAL A 150 -1.91 13.42 3.18
CA VAL A 150 -3.01 12.76 3.91
C VAL A 150 -4.37 13.18 3.34
N ILE A 151 -4.56 14.46 3.04
CA ILE A 151 -5.78 14.97 2.41
C ILE A 151 -5.99 14.33 1.03
N ALA A 152 -4.95 14.30 0.20
CA ALA A 152 -5.01 13.69 -1.13
C ALA A 152 -5.30 12.18 -1.06
N PHE A 153 -4.65 11.47 -0.15
CA PHE A 153 -4.84 10.04 0.12
C PHE A 153 -6.30 9.72 0.49
N ARG A 154 -6.86 10.41 1.47
CA ARG A 154 -8.25 10.18 1.92
C ARG A 154 -9.27 10.57 0.86
N THR A 155 -8.98 11.61 0.07
CA THR A 155 -9.82 12.03 -1.05
C THR A 155 -9.88 10.96 -2.13
N LEU A 156 -8.71 10.45 -2.55
CA LEU A 156 -8.62 9.40 -3.56
C LEU A 156 -9.30 8.11 -3.09
N ALA A 157 -9.06 7.69 -1.84
CA ALA A 157 -9.70 6.51 -1.26
C ALA A 157 -11.23 6.58 -1.35
N ARG A 158 -11.81 7.74 -1.00
CA ARG A 158 -13.26 7.98 -1.07
C ARG A 158 -13.79 8.02 -2.51
N GLN A 159 -13.03 8.60 -3.44
CA GLN A 159 -13.43 8.73 -4.83
C GLN A 159 -13.49 7.38 -5.56
N LEU A 160 -12.65 6.43 -5.16
CA LEU A 160 -12.52 5.12 -5.82
C LEU A 160 -13.28 4.00 -5.11
N SER A 161 -13.81 4.24 -3.91
CA SER A 161 -14.56 3.26 -3.12
C SER A 161 -16.06 3.18 -3.46
N VAL A 162 -16.45 3.59 -4.66
CA VAL A 162 -17.86 3.67 -5.10
C VAL A 162 -18.38 2.31 -5.57
#